data_AF-A0A3M0ZTW4-F1
#
_entry.id   AF-A0A3M0ZTW4-F1
#
_cell.length_a   1.000
_cell.length_b   1.000
_cell.length_c   1.000
_cell.angle_alpha   90.00
_cell.angle_beta   90.00
_cell.angle_gamma   90.00
#
_symmetry.space_group_name_H-M   'P 1'
#
loop_
_entity.id
_entity.type
_entity.pdbx_description
1 polymer ?
#
loop_
_entity_poly.entity_id
_entity_poly.type
_entity_poly.pdbx_seq_one_letter_code
_entity_poly.pdbx_strand_id
1 'polypeptide(L)'
;YQRKELKKAIRTLERLLKKYPKNADLNYTLALFYRVRGDKKRFNLYYDRFRKFHPELQDDSNYPNISNLSKEMLARLLSPEKVSSDEYNLRIELKRIEESFQRQKFEEARILFTNAERFYPQARKETQNQYHFMGLRLYDQLGDEYRYQALLHFRKMNSELLSPPNKKLFEQNYAKWKGELQKFQQIYRHKTEVNRKKGELLNNQEYEKLLLFIELVYPYYQDSPQYLTVLELDRLEGLIHLKRLSEARQLRDSLANAIMSDSKFYPHLNRLTQTLINAETEIKIAKARVKADSLMLWGKYKEGLLIYGDLLQKQTELNLNPDYIYLSLAHIHRDIARFNEARKFLEKISPANVLLKDSITVVMNSIKEAETFEQRWKRSMQRVTNLMADHQYQRAEREIIDLVNSPYLRFGLKDSTFSTLASIYAELGRFAWANELLLFAQQFSQKPALKEKQRLKINEFYKKNKLYPLPHPYRQPVLFEIDYPNTIQFSIQEMKLDPQSLDRWVGKEWTVTSGDKFYLEGGKRYRIVFNEKKEKTNFLTAVGIFVSGSLFFISR
;
A
#
# COMPACT_ATOMS: atom_id res chain seq x y z
N TYR A 1 -10.28 -42.59 -2.68
CA TYR A 1 -9.46 -43.20 -3.75
C TYR A 1 -7.97 -42.99 -3.51
N GLN A 2 -7.47 -41.75 -3.35
CA GLN A 2 -6.05 -41.44 -3.09
C GLN A 2 -5.39 -42.21 -1.93
N ARG A 3 -6.12 -42.50 -0.84
CA ARG A 3 -5.62 -43.33 0.29
C ARG A 3 -5.75 -44.85 0.06
N LYS A 4 -5.95 -45.30 -1.18
CA LYS A 4 -6.34 -46.68 -1.56
C LYS A 4 -7.65 -47.18 -0.93
N GLU A 5 -8.43 -46.31 -0.29
CA GLU A 5 -9.73 -46.62 0.32
C GLU A 5 -10.90 -46.57 -0.70
N LEU A 6 -10.83 -47.32 -1.79
CA LEU A 6 -11.87 -47.31 -2.84
C LEU A 6 -13.27 -47.66 -2.29
N LYS A 7 -13.35 -48.68 -1.42
CA LYS A 7 -14.62 -49.11 -0.79
C LYS A 7 -15.27 -47.99 0.03
N LYS A 8 -14.47 -47.20 0.76
CA LYS A 8 -14.98 -46.09 1.58
C LYS A 8 -15.47 -44.93 0.70
N ALA A 9 -14.73 -44.62 -0.36
CA ALA A 9 -15.09 -43.57 -1.31
C ALA A 9 -16.42 -43.89 -2.03
N ILE A 10 -16.61 -45.14 -2.47
CA ILE A 10 -17.88 -45.62 -3.04
C ILE A 10 -19.02 -45.45 -2.01
N ARG A 11 -18.84 -45.91 -0.75
CA ARG A 11 -19.86 -45.76 0.30
C ARG A 11 -20.23 -44.30 0.56
N THR A 12 -19.27 -43.39 0.55
CA THR A 12 -19.51 -41.96 0.73
C THR A 12 -20.32 -41.38 -0.42
N LEU A 13 -19.94 -41.69 -1.65
CA LEU A 13 -20.65 -41.23 -2.83
C LEU A 13 -22.06 -41.83 -2.93
N GLU A 14 -22.27 -43.10 -2.54
CA GLU A 14 -23.60 -43.70 -2.43
C GLU A 14 -24.48 -42.98 -1.40
N ARG A 15 -23.91 -42.58 -0.26
CA ARG A 15 -24.63 -41.78 0.76
C ARG A 15 -24.96 -40.37 0.24
N LEU A 16 -24.06 -39.75 -0.50
CA LEU A 16 -24.31 -38.45 -1.13
C LEU A 16 -25.39 -38.55 -2.20
N LEU A 17 -25.37 -39.61 -3.00
CA LEU A 17 -26.38 -39.85 -4.04
C LEU A 17 -27.76 -40.14 -3.45
N LYS A 18 -27.85 -40.76 -2.26
CA LYS A 18 -29.12 -40.85 -1.51
C LYS A 18 -29.69 -39.48 -1.14
N LYS A 19 -28.83 -38.50 -0.85
CA LYS A 19 -29.24 -37.11 -0.54
C LYS A 19 -29.53 -36.31 -1.81
N TYR A 20 -28.81 -36.58 -2.90
CA TYR A 20 -28.91 -35.86 -4.16
C TYR A 20 -29.11 -36.83 -5.35
N PRO A 21 -30.28 -37.47 -5.47
CA PRO A 21 -30.51 -38.57 -6.40
C PRO A 21 -30.46 -38.16 -7.88
N LYS A 22 -30.69 -36.87 -8.17
CA LYS A 22 -30.70 -36.30 -9.54
C LYS A 22 -29.36 -35.69 -9.97
N ASN A 23 -28.31 -35.78 -9.16
CA ASN A 23 -27.01 -35.21 -9.52
C ASN A 23 -26.29 -36.10 -10.53
N ALA A 24 -26.10 -35.62 -11.75
CA ALA A 24 -25.53 -36.39 -12.85
C ALA A 24 -24.04 -36.70 -12.63
N ASP A 25 -23.25 -35.73 -12.16
CA ASP A 25 -21.81 -35.89 -11.88
C ASP A 25 -21.54 -36.95 -10.81
N LEU A 26 -22.40 -37.04 -9.79
CA LEU A 26 -22.32 -38.08 -8.77
C LEU A 26 -22.59 -39.47 -9.36
N ASN A 27 -23.59 -39.61 -10.24
CA ASN A 27 -23.86 -40.86 -10.95
C ASN A 27 -22.68 -41.27 -11.85
N TYR A 28 -22.11 -40.31 -12.58
CA TYR A 28 -20.95 -40.50 -13.46
C TYR A 28 -19.72 -40.96 -12.68
N THR A 29 -19.38 -40.26 -11.59
CA THR A 29 -18.23 -40.57 -10.73
C THR A 29 -18.39 -41.95 -10.07
N LEU A 30 -19.61 -42.31 -9.66
CA LEU A 30 -19.89 -43.62 -9.08
C LEU A 30 -19.70 -44.75 -10.11
N ALA A 31 -20.14 -44.53 -11.35
CA ALA A 31 -19.94 -45.46 -12.45
C ALA A 31 -18.44 -45.73 -12.66
N LEU A 32 -17.62 -44.67 -12.78
CA LEU A 32 -16.17 -44.81 -12.91
C LEU A 32 -15.53 -45.60 -11.77
N PHE A 33 -15.94 -45.37 -10.51
CA PHE A 33 -15.42 -46.13 -9.37
C PHE A 33 -15.82 -47.61 -9.38
N TYR A 34 -17.04 -47.93 -9.83
CA TYR A 34 -17.48 -49.31 -9.99
C TYR A 34 -16.79 -50.02 -11.15
N ARG A 35 -16.44 -49.30 -12.23
CA ARG A 35 -15.62 -49.82 -13.32
C ARG A 35 -14.22 -50.19 -12.84
N VAL A 36 -13.57 -49.31 -12.07
CA VAL A 36 -12.24 -49.58 -11.47
C VAL A 36 -12.29 -50.78 -10.51
N ARG A 37 -13.43 -50.97 -9.82
CA ARG A 37 -13.66 -52.13 -8.95
C ARG A 37 -13.98 -53.42 -9.70
N GLY A 38 -14.25 -53.37 -11.01
CA GLY A 38 -14.65 -54.51 -11.84
C GLY A 38 -16.14 -54.90 -11.71
N ASP A 39 -16.97 -54.09 -11.06
CA ASP A 39 -18.39 -54.36 -10.88
C ASP A 39 -19.20 -53.80 -12.06
N LYS A 40 -19.29 -54.62 -13.13
CA LYS A 40 -19.96 -54.24 -14.39
C LYS A 40 -21.45 -53.94 -14.20
N LYS A 41 -22.12 -54.63 -13.28
CA LYS A 41 -23.56 -54.48 -13.04
C LYS A 41 -23.86 -53.12 -12.43
N ARG A 42 -23.10 -52.72 -11.40
CA ARG A 42 -23.26 -51.39 -10.79
C ARG A 42 -22.76 -50.27 -11.70
N PHE A 43 -21.69 -50.49 -12.44
CA PHE A 43 -21.23 -49.54 -13.45
C PHE A 43 -22.37 -49.16 -14.42
N ASN A 44 -22.99 -50.15 -15.07
CA ASN A 44 -24.08 -49.92 -16.02
C ASN A 44 -25.25 -49.19 -15.34
N LEU A 45 -25.66 -49.62 -14.13
CA LEU A 45 -26.75 -48.99 -13.39
C LEU A 45 -26.57 -47.48 -13.20
N TYR A 46 -25.39 -47.04 -12.76
CA TYR A 46 -25.14 -45.61 -12.49
C TYR A 46 -24.83 -44.83 -13.77
N TYR A 47 -24.23 -45.48 -14.76
CA TYR A 47 -23.98 -44.87 -16.05
C TYR A 47 -25.29 -44.62 -16.82
N ASP A 48 -26.23 -45.56 -16.80
CA ASP A 48 -27.56 -45.40 -17.40
C ASP A 48 -28.35 -44.29 -16.70
N ARG A 49 -28.18 -44.12 -15.38
CA ARG A 49 -28.76 -43.00 -14.64
C ARG A 49 -28.16 -41.66 -15.04
N PHE A 50 -26.83 -41.60 -15.23
CA PHE A 50 -26.17 -40.42 -15.76
C PHE A 50 -26.70 -40.06 -17.15
N ARG A 51 -26.80 -41.03 -18.07
CA ARG A 51 -27.34 -40.83 -19.43
C ARG A 51 -28.78 -40.33 -19.43
N LYS A 52 -29.61 -40.75 -18.47
CA LYS A 52 -30.98 -40.24 -18.32
C LYS A 52 -31.06 -38.74 -17.98
N PHE A 53 -30.03 -38.19 -17.34
CA PHE A 53 -29.96 -36.75 -17.03
C PHE A 53 -29.28 -35.93 -18.13
N HIS A 54 -28.65 -36.59 -19.10
CA HIS A 54 -27.97 -35.98 -20.24
C HIS A 54 -28.31 -36.72 -21.55
N PRO A 55 -29.58 -36.67 -22.01
CA PRO A 55 -30.02 -37.32 -23.24
C PRO A 55 -29.28 -36.81 -24.50
N GLU A 56 -28.75 -35.59 -24.46
CA GLU A 56 -27.87 -35.00 -25.49
C GLU A 56 -26.56 -35.78 -25.70
N LEU A 57 -26.21 -36.69 -24.79
CA LEU A 57 -25.04 -37.56 -24.87
C LEU A 57 -25.34 -38.92 -25.53
N GLN A 58 -26.44 -39.05 -26.29
CA GLN A 58 -26.66 -40.23 -27.13
C GLN A 58 -25.76 -40.27 -28.37
N ASP A 59 -25.17 -39.14 -28.77
CA ASP A 59 -24.20 -39.05 -29.85
C ASP A 59 -22.77 -39.04 -29.27
N ASP A 60 -21.97 -40.03 -29.65
CA ASP A 60 -20.75 -40.52 -28.98
C ASP A 60 -19.52 -39.55 -29.06
N SER A 61 -19.73 -38.25 -29.30
CA SER A 61 -18.67 -37.32 -29.73
C SER A 61 -18.06 -36.42 -28.63
N ASN A 62 -18.71 -36.23 -27.48
CA ASN A 62 -18.24 -35.28 -26.44
C ASN A 62 -17.78 -35.91 -25.11
N TYR A 63 -17.89 -37.24 -24.94
CA TYR A 63 -17.33 -37.96 -23.81
C TYR A 63 -16.70 -39.28 -24.31
N PRO A 64 -15.49 -39.66 -23.84
CA PRO A 64 -14.82 -40.85 -24.32
C PRO A 64 -15.65 -42.10 -23.99
N ASN A 65 -15.88 -42.97 -24.98
CA ASN A 65 -16.66 -44.19 -24.82
C ASN A 65 -16.08 -45.07 -23.69
N ILE A 66 -16.73 -45.04 -22.52
CA ILE A 66 -16.19 -45.50 -21.23
C ILE A 66 -16.05 -47.03 -21.19
N SER A 67 -16.75 -47.74 -22.07
CA SER A 67 -16.61 -49.19 -22.20
C SER A 67 -15.19 -49.60 -22.62
N ASN A 68 -14.47 -48.74 -23.34
CA ASN A 68 -13.16 -49.03 -23.93
C ASN A 68 -11.97 -48.34 -23.24
N LEU A 69 -12.19 -47.63 -22.12
CA LEU A 69 -11.10 -46.98 -21.39
C LEU A 69 -10.16 -48.01 -20.75
N SER A 70 -8.86 -47.88 -21.04
CA SER A 70 -7.81 -48.69 -20.39
C SER A 70 -7.74 -48.38 -18.88
N LYS A 71 -7.20 -49.32 -18.09
CA LYS A 71 -6.99 -49.12 -16.63
C LYS A 71 -6.13 -47.89 -16.34
N GLU A 72 -5.21 -47.53 -17.22
CA GLU A 72 -4.34 -46.35 -17.11
C GLU A 72 -5.10 -45.05 -17.38
N MET A 73 -5.99 -45.03 -18.37
CA MET A 73 -6.86 -43.87 -18.63
C MET A 73 -7.85 -43.62 -17.49
N LEU A 74 -8.40 -44.70 -16.92
CA LEU A 74 -9.25 -44.64 -15.73
C LEU A 74 -8.47 -44.11 -14.50
N ALA A 75 -7.19 -44.48 -14.36
CA ALA A 75 -6.35 -43.97 -13.30
C ALA A 75 -6.06 -42.46 -13.45
N ARG A 76 -5.87 -41.97 -14.68
CA ARG A 76 -5.66 -40.53 -14.99
C ARG A 76 -6.89 -39.67 -14.73
N LEU A 77 -8.07 -40.12 -15.15
CA LEU A 77 -9.35 -39.42 -14.90
C LEU A 77 -9.68 -39.30 -13.40
N LEU A 78 -9.25 -40.27 -12.60
CA LEU A 78 -9.54 -40.34 -11.17
C LEU A 78 -8.39 -39.83 -10.27
N SER A 79 -7.24 -39.50 -10.87
CA SER A 79 -6.17 -38.79 -10.18
C SER A 79 -6.45 -37.29 -10.30
N PRO A 80 -6.71 -36.55 -9.22
CA PRO A 80 -6.54 -35.11 -9.28
C PRO A 80 -5.05 -34.89 -9.45
N GLU A 81 -4.64 -34.40 -10.62
CA GLU A 81 -3.31 -33.83 -10.76
C GLU A 81 -3.12 -32.83 -9.62
N LYS A 82 -2.02 -32.93 -8.86
CA LYS A 82 -1.66 -31.91 -7.88
C LYS A 82 -1.41 -30.60 -8.64
N VAL A 83 -2.47 -29.82 -8.77
CA VAL A 83 -2.43 -28.43 -9.21
C VAL A 83 -1.96 -27.65 -7.99
N SER A 84 -0.85 -26.92 -8.11
CA SER A 84 -0.41 -25.99 -7.06
C SER A 84 -1.51 -24.95 -6.81
N SER A 85 -1.58 -24.38 -5.61
CA SER A 85 -2.54 -23.29 -5.32
C SER A 85 -2.41 -22.16 -6.33
N ASP A 86 -1.18 -21.87 -6.77
CA ASP A 86 -0.89 -20.79 -7.71
C ASP A 86 -1.36 -21.10 -9.13
N GLU A 87 -1.21 -22.34 -9.59
CA GLU A 87 -1.78 -22.80 -10.87
C GLU A 87 -3.31 -22.70 -10.87
N TYR A 88 -3.96 -23.07 -9.76
CA TYR A 88 -5.41 -22.93 -9.61
C TYR A 88 -5.84 -21.45 -9.61
N ASN A 89 -5.12 -20.61 -8.87
CA ASN A 89 -5.40 -19.18 -8.78
C ASN A 89 -5.19 -18.48 -10.13
N LEU A 90 -4.13 -18.83 -10.87
CA LEU A 90 -3.90 -18.28 -12.21
C LEU A 90 -5.04 -18.65 -13.16
N ARG A 91 -5.52 -19.89 -13.15
CA ARG A 91 -6.67 -20.30 -13.98
C ARG A 91 -7.95 -19.53 -13.63
N ILE A 92 -8.18 -19.25 -12.34
CA ILE A 92 -9.31 -18.42 -11.92
C ILE A 92 -9.18 -17.01 -12.49
N GLU A 93 -8.02 -16.37 -12.32
CA GLU A 93 -7.82 -15.01 -12.83
C GLU A 93 -7.94 -14.97 -14.36
N LEU A 94 -7.38 -15.94 -15.10
CA LEU A 94 -7.54 -16.05 -16.55
C LEU A 94 -9.01 -16.17 -16.96
N LYS A 95 -9.83 -16.89 -16.20
CA LYS A 95 -11.28 -16.96 -16.47
C LYS A 95 -11.97 -15.62 -16.23
N ARG A 96 -11.62 -14.92 -15.14
CA ARG A 96 -12.18 -13.58 -14.84
C ARG A 96 -11.78 -12.57 -15.90
N ILE A 97 -10.54 -12.64 -16.39
CA ILE A 97 -10.06 -11.84 -17.51
C ILE A 97 -10.92 -12.11 -18.75
N GLU A 98 -11.13 -13.38 -19.13
CA GLU A 98 -11.98 -13.73 -20.27
C GLU A 98 -13.43 -13.23 -20.10
N GLU A 99 -14.00 -13.30 -18.90
CA GLU A 99 -15.34 -12.74 -18.60
C GLU A 99 -15.37 -11.21 -18.77
N SER A 100 -14.33 -10.49 -18.34
CA SER A 100 -14.20 -9.05 -18.56
C SER A 100 -14.03 -8.72 -20.04
N PHE A 101 -13.32 -9.54 -20.82
CA PHE A 101 -13.22 -9.44 -22.28
C PHE A 101 -14.58 -9.59 -22.96
N GLN A 102 -15.38 -10.59 -22.57
CA GLN A 102 -16.72 -10.80 -23.12
C GLN A 102 -17.65 -9.60 -22.85
N ARG A 103 -17.41 -8.88 -21.75
CA ARG A 103 -18.12 -7.65 -21.37
C ARG A 103 -17.51 -6.37 -21.97
N GLN A 104 -16.47 -6.49 -22.80
CA GLN A 104 -15.72 -5.36 -23.38
C GLN A 104 -15.13 -4.40 -22.32
N LYS A 105 -14.84 -4.90 -21.11
CA LYS A 105 -14.23 -4.11 -20.02
C LYS A 105 -12.71 -4.31 -20.00
N PHE A 106 -12.02 -3.73 -20.97
CA PHE A 106 -10.59 -3.98 -21.20
C PHE A 106 -9.67 -3.44 -20.09
N GLU A 107 -9.99 -2.29 -19.47
CA GLU A 107 -9.22 -1.79 -18.32
C GLU A 107 -9.39 -2.66 -17.07
N GLU A 108 -10.60 -3.20 -16.83
CA GLU A 108 -10.84 -4.17 -15.77
C GLU A 108 -10.02 -5.46 -16.02
N ALA A 109 -10.04 -5.94 -17.27
CA ALA A 109 -9.23 -7.08 -17.69
C ALA A 109 -7.72 -6.81 -17.51
N ARG A 110 -7.25 -5.58 -17.74
CA ARG A 110 -5.84 -5.19 -17.52
C ARG A 110 -5.45 -5.25 -16.05
N ILE A 111 -6.27 -4.72 -15.15
CA ILE A 111 -6.02 -4.78 -13.71
C ILE A 111 -5.96 -6.24 -13.24
N LEU A 112 -6.91 -7.07 -13.69
CA LEU A 112 -6.92 -8.51 -13.39
C LEU A 112 -5.69 -9.22 -13.96
N PHE A 113 -5.29 -8.87 -15.18
CA PHE A 113 -4.10 -9.42 -15.84
C PHE A 113 -2.82 -9.13 -15.06
N THR A 114 -2.61 -7.88 -14.64
CA THR A 114 -1.47 -7.49 -13.79
C THR A 114 -1.49 -8.24 -12.45
N ASN A 115 -2.67 -8.39 -11.83
CA ASN A 115 -2.79 -9.15 -10.57
C ASN A 115 -2.51 -10.64 -10.74
N ALA A 116 -2.74 -11.20 -11.92
CA ALA A 116 -2.50 -12.61 -12.22
C ALA A 116 -1.00 -12.95 -12.33
N GLU A 117 -0.15 -11.96 -12.63
CA GLU A 117 1.30 -12.14 -12.80
C GLU A 117 1.98 -12.78 -11.59
N ARG A 118 1.49 -12.52 -10.36
CA ARG A 118 2.06 -13.14 -9.14
C ARG A 118 1.95 -14.67 -9.10
N PHE A 119 1.00 -15.25 -9.82
CA PHE A 119 0.77 -16.69 -9.87
C PHE A 119 1.48 -17.37 -11.06
N TYR A 120 1.89 -16.57 -12.05
CA TYR A 120 2.50 -17.03 -13.30
C TYR A 120 3.78 -17.88 -13.11
N PRO A 121 4.76 -17.51 -12.26
CA PRO A 121 6.05 -18.23 -12.20
C PRO A 121 5.95 -19.69 -11.77
N GLN A 122 4.93 -20.02 -10.96
CA GLN A 122 4.73 -21.36 -10.38
C GLN A 122 3.72 -22.21 -11.15
N ALA A 123 3.15 -21.65 -12.22
CA ALA A 123 2.20 -22.32 -13.09
C ALA A 123 2.89 -23.27 -14.08
N ARG A 124 2.14 -24.22 -14.61
CA ARG A 124 2.62 -25.11 -15.69
C ARG A 124 2.75 -24.35 -17.00
N LYS A 125 3.59 -24.88 -17.89
CA LYS A 125 3.88 -24.27 -19.20
C LYS A 125 2.62 -23.99 -20.02
N GLU A 126 1.61 -24.87 -19.96
CA GLU A 126 0.35 -24.69 -20.67
C GLU A 126 -0.43 -23.47 -20.16
N THR A 127 -0.48 -23.28 -18.84
CA THR A 127 -1.21 -22.17 -18.21
C THR A 127 -0.44 -20.85 -18.30
N GLN A 128 0.89 -20.91 -18.22
CA GLN A 128 1.77 -19.80 -18.57
C GLN A 128 1.56 -19.35 -20.03
N ASN A 129 1.41 -20.31 -20.94
CA ASN A 129 1.14 -20.02 -22.34
C ASN A 129 -0.24 -19.38 -22.54
N GLN A 130 -1.27 -19.84 -21.82
CA GLN A 130 -2.59 -19.21 -21.82
C GLN A 130 -2.54 -17.77 -21.29
N TYR A 131 -1.74 -17.52 -20.26
CA TYR A 131 -1.48 -16.16 -19.76
C TYR A 131 -0.87 -15.27 -20.83
N HIS A 132 0.14 -15.74 -21.57
CA HIS A 132 0.70 -14.96 -22.69
C HIS A 132 -0.28 -14.75 -23.84
N PHE A 133 -1.10 -15.74 -24.17
CA PHE A 133 -2.15 -15.59 -25.17
C PHE A 133 -3.19 -14.53 -24.76
N MET A 134 -3.60 -14.51 -23.49
CA MET A 134 -4.48 -13.44 -22.97
C MET A 134 -3.81 -12.08 -22.98
N GLY A 135 -2.54 -11.99 -22.60
CA GLY A 135 -1.78 -10.74 -22.64
C GLY A 135 -1.74 -10.16 -24.05
N LEU A 136 -1.45 -10.99 -25.05
CA LEU A 136 -1.47 -10.58 -26.46
C LEU A 136 -2.84 -10.01 -26.86
N ARG A 137 -3.92 -10.75 -26.58
CA ARG A 137 -5.28 -10.29 -26.91
C ARG A 137 -5.61 -8.97 -26.22
N LEU A 138 -5.17 -8.80 -24.97
CA LEU A 138 -5.55 -7.66 -24.15
C LEU A 138 -4.89 -6.40 -24.67
N TYR A 139 -3.58 -6.45 -24.84
CA TYR A 139 -2.82 -5.29 -25.27
C TYR A 139 -3.05 -4.96 -26.76
N ASP A 140 -3.47 -5.93 -27.57
CA ASP A 140 -3.99 -5.67 -28.92
C ASP A 140 -5.28 -4.83 -28.90
N GLN A 141 -6.18 -5.07 -27.93
CA GLN A 141 -7.43 -4.31 -27.79
C GLN A 141 -7.24 -2.93 -27.16
N LEU A 142 -6.24 -2.78 -26.28
CA LEU A 142 -5.94 -1.49 -25.63
C LEU A 142 -5.22 -0.47 -26.53
N GLY A 143 -4.77 -0.90 -27.72
CA GLY A 143 -4.24 -0.02 -28.76
C GLY A 143 -2.72 0.16 -28.75
N ASP A 144 -2.25 1.07 -29.60
CA ASP A 144 -0.82 1.20 -29.96
C ASP A 144 0.09 1.57 -28.78
N GLU A 145 -0.44 2.22 -27.74
CA GLU A 145 0.33 2.56 -26.54
C GLU A 145 0.88 1.31 -25.82
N TYR A 146 0.24 0.15 -26.00
CA TYR A 146 0.61 -1.13 -25.40
C TYR A 146 1.30 -2.10 -26.37
N ARG A 147 1.80 -1.57 -27.50
CA ARG A 147 2.40 -2.39 -28.57
C ARG A 147 3.61 -3.20 -28.11
N TYR A 148 4.44 -2.70 -27.19
CA TYR A 148 5.58 -3.47 -26.67
C TYR A 148 5.14 -4.65 -25.79
N GLN A 149 4.11 -4.47 -24.97
CA GLN A 149 3.51 -5.53 -24.17
C GLN A 149 2.93 -6.62 -25.08
N ALA A 150 2.18 -6.22 -26.11
CA ALA A 150 1.62 -7.15 -27.09
C ALA A 150 2.72 -7.95 -27.82
N LEU A 151 3.77 -7.28 -28.33
CA LEU A 151 4.90 -7.93 -28.99
C LEU A 151 5.63 -8.92 -28.06
N LEU A 152 5.82 -8.55 -26.79
CA LEU A 152 6.48 -9.39 -25.81
C LEU A 152 5.68 -10.67 -25.55
N HIS A 153 4.36 -10.54 -25.36
CA HIS A 153 3.47 -11.68 -25.18
C HIS A 153 3.38 -12.56 -26.42
N PHE A 154 3.33 -11.98 -27.63
CA PHE A 154 3.39 -12.72 -28.89
C PHE A 154 4.67 -13.57 -28.98
N ARG A 155 5.81 -12.99 -28.60
CA ARG A 155 7.11 -13.68 -28.63
C ARG A 155 7.22 -14.83 -27.63
N LYS A 156 6.69 -14.65 -26.41
CA LYS A 156 6.77 -15.66 -25.33
C LYS A 156 5.78 -16.82 -25.50
N MET A 157 4.76 -16.64 -26.34
CA MET A 157 3.74 -17.66 -26.57
C MET A 157 4.27 -18.79 -27.47
N ASN A 158 3.88 -20.02 -27.15
CA ASN A 158 4.00 -21.18 -28.01
C ASN A 158 2.61 -21.62 -28.53
N SER A 159 2.40 -21.50 -29.84
CA SER A 159 1.14 -21.85 -30.50
C SER A 159 0.75 -23.34 -30.40
N GLU A 160 1.71 -24.23 -30.15
CA GLU A 160 1.46 -25.68 -30.00
C GLU A 160 0.78 -26.03 -28.68
N LEU A 161 0.94 -25.17 -27.67
CA LEU A 161 0.36 -25.35 -26.34
C LEU A 161 -1.02 -24.68 -26.19
N LEU A 162 -1.62 -24.19 -27.28
CA LEU A 162 -2.95 -23.60 -27.28
C LEU A 162 -4.03 -24.68 -27.46
N SER A 163 -5.17 -24.49 -26.79
CA SER A 163 -6.36 -25.27 -27.08
C SER A 163 -6.85 -24.98 -28.51
N PRO A 164 -7.55 -25.93 -29.18
CA PRO A 164 -8.05 -25.72 -30.53
C PRO A 164 -8.84 -24.41 -30.76
N PRO A 165 -9.77 -23.99 -29.87
CA PRO A 165 -10.47 -22.71 -30.06
C PRO A 165 -9.54 -21.50 -29.92
N ASN A 166 -8.59 -21.52 -28.99
CA ASN A 166 -7.62 -20.43 -28.83
C ASN A 166 -6.63 -20.37 -30.00
N LYS A 167 -6.27 -21.53 -30.57
CA LYS A 167 -5.40 -21.61 -31.75
C LYS A 167 -6.07 -20.94 -32.96
N LYS A 168 -7.36 -21.20 -33.20
CA LYS A 168 -8.12 -20.54 -34.28
C LYS A 168 -8.16 -19.01 -34.11
N LEU A 169 -8.37 -18.53 -32.89
CA LEU A 169 -8.34 -17.09 -32.57
C LEU A 169 -6.94 -16.49 -32.75
N PHE A 170 -5.90 -17.21 -32.37
CA PHE A 170 -4.51 -16.79 -32.59
C PHE A 170 -4.17 -16.68 -34.07
N GLU A 171 -4.56 -17.67 -34.87
CA GLU A 171 -4.30 -17.71 -36.32
C GLU A 171 -4.86 -16.50 -37.07
N GLN A 172 -6.03 -15.97 -36.64
CA GLN A 172 -6.63 -14.75 -37.22
C GLN A 172 -5.71 -13.52 -37.11
N ASN A 173 -4.94 -13.42 -36.02
CA ASN A 173 -4.08 -12.27 -35.73
C ASN A 173 -2.58 -12.56 -35.92
N TYR A 174 -2.22 -13.81 -36.26
CA TYR A 174 -0.84 -14.24 -36.37
C TYR A 174 -0.06 -13.46 -37.43
N ALA A 175 -0.64 -13.27 -38.62
CA ALA A 175 0.02 -12.55 -39.72
C ALA A 175 0.35 -11.09 -39.35
N LYS A 176 -0.59 -10.41 -38.67
CA LYS A 176 -0.40 -9.05 -38.14
C LYS A 176 0.81 -9.01 -37.21
N TRP A 177 0.78 -9.78 -36.12
CA TRP A 177 1.81 -9.71 -35.08
C TRP A 177 3.15 -10.27 -35.50
N LYS A 178 3.18 -11.25 -36.41
CA LYS A 178 4.42 -11.71 -37.05
C LYS A 178 5.05 -10.60 -37.89
N GLY A 179 4.27 -9.90 -38.71
CA GLY A 179 4.75 -8.77 -39.50
C GLY A 179 5.26 -7.61 -38.62
N GLU A 180 4.54 -7.32 -37.54
CA GLU A 180 4.96 -6.30 -36.56
C GLU A 180 6.27 -6.67 -35.85
N LEU A 181 6.45 -7.93 -35.45
CA LEU A 181 7.71 -8.41 -34.87
C LEU A 181 8.86 -8.35 -35.89
N GLN A 182 8.61 -8.66 -37.16
CA GLN A 182 9.62 -8.56 -38.23
C GLN A 182 10.03 -7.11 -38.49
N LYS A 183 9.08 -6.16 -38.53
CA LYS A 183 9.39 -4.73 -38.63
C LYS A 183 10.23 -4.27 -37.43
N PHE A 184 9.83 -4.67 -36.22
CA PHE A 184 10.59 -4.37 -35.00
C PHE A 184 12.03 -4.90 -35.10
N GLN A 185 12.20 -6.15 -35.54
CA GLN A 185 13.51 -6.76 -35.76
C GLN A 185 14.36 -6.01 -36.78
N GLN A 186 13.77 -5.58 -37.90
CA GLN A 186 14.49 -4.85 -38.94
C GLN A 186 15.00 -3.50 -38.43
N ILE A 187 14.16 -2.75 -37.71
CA ILE A 187 14.51 -1.43 -37.17
C ILE A 187 15.60 -1.57 -36.10
N TYR A 188 15.41 -2.48 -35.15
CA TYR A 188 16.27 -2.59 -33.96
C TYR A 188 17.37 -3.65 -34.09
N ARG A 189 17.74 -4.03 -35.32
CA ARG A 189 18.92 -4.88 -35.58
C ARG A 189 20.22 -4.12 -35.30
N HIS A 190 20.22 -2.80 -35.49
CA HIS A 190 21.41 -1.96 -35.36
C HIS A 190 21.49 -1.25 -34.00
N LYS A 191 22.68 -1.29 -33.37
CA LYS A 191 22.93 -0.69 -32.05
C LYS A 191 22.58 0.80 -31.99
N THR A 192 22.74 1.53 -33.10
CA THR A 192 22.41 2.96 -33.22
C THR A 192 20.93 3.23 -32.95
N GLU A 193 20.03 2.46 -33.55
CA GLU A 193 18.58 2.64 -33.38
C GLU A 193 18.12 2.25 -31.97
N VAL A 194 18.73 1.20 -31.41
CA VAL A 194 18.47 0.80 -30.01
C VAL A 194 18.94 1.89 -29.05
N ASN A 195 20.12 2.46 -29.27
CA ASN A 195 20.65 3.57 -28.46
C ASN A 195 19.81 4.85 -28.58
N ARG A 196 19.29 5.15 -29.78
CA ARG A 196 18.39 6.27 -30.01
C ARG A 196 17.08 6.07 -29.24
N LYS A 197 16.44 4.90 -29.37
CA LYS A 197 15.15 4.64 -28.74
C LYS A 197 15.25 4.55 -27.21
N LYS A 198 16.27 3.90 -26.66
CA LYS A 198 16.45 3.86 -25.20
C LYS A 198 16.70 5.27 -24.63
N GLY A 199 17.45 6.11 -25.33
CA GLY A 199 17.69 7.50 -24.93
C GLY A 199 16.40 8.32 -24.91
N GLU A 200 15.54 8.14 -25.91
CA GLU A 200 14.19 8.73 -25.93
C GLU A 200 13.34 8.27 -24.74
N LEU A 201 13.29 6.96 -24.46
CA LEU A 201 12.52 6.40 -23.34
C LEU A 201 13.04 6.87 -21.97
N LEU A 202 14.37 6.96 -21.80
CA LEU A 202 14.99 7.48 -20.58
C LEU A 202 14.69 8.97 -20.38
N ASN A 203 14.84 9.79 -21.42
CA ASN A 203 14.58 11.23 -21.36
C ASN A 203 13.10 11.54 -21.06
N ASN A 204 12.20 10.74 -21.63
CA ASN A 204 10.76 10.86 -21.39
C ASN A 204 10.30 10.19 -20.09
N GLN A 205 11.21 9.59 -19.32
CA GLN A 205 10.92 8.87 -18.08
C GLN A 205 9.91 7.71 -18.25
N GLU A 206 9.85 7.11 -19.45
CA GLU A 206 8.98 5.99 -19.79
C GLU A 206 9.62 4.64 -19.38
N TYR A 207 9.94 4.49 -18.10
CA TYR A 207 10.74 3.36 -17.61
C TYR A 207 10.06 1.99 -17.79
N GLU A 208 8.73 1.90 -17.72
CA GLU A 208 8.01 0.63 -18.00
C GLU A 208 8.22 0.19 -19.45
N LYS A 209 8.10 1.13 -20.40
CA LYS A 209 8.34 0.86 -21.83
C LYS A 209 9.81 0.55 -22.08
N LEU A 210 10.74 1.20 -21.36
CA LEU A 210 12.17 0.89 -21.43
C LEU A 210 12.44 -0.58 -21.06
N LEU A 211 11.89 -1.08 -19.96
CA LEU A 211 12.09 -2.47 -19.54
C LEU A 211 11.56 -3.46 -20.58
N LEU A 212 10.36 -3.22 -21.11
CA LEU A 212 9.76 -4.05 -22.17
C LEU A 212 10.59 -4.01 -23.46
N PHE A 213 11.04 -2.82 -23.84
CA PHE A 213 11.88 -2.61 -25.01
C PHE A 213 13.21 -3.36 -24.89
N ILE A 214 13.89 -3.25 -23.76
CA ILE A 214 15.14 -3.98 -23.47
C ILE A 214 14.91 -5.48 -23.60
N GLU A 215 13.84 -6.02 -23.02
CA GLU A 215 13.52 -7.45 -23.09
C GLU A 215 13.25 -7.92 -24.53
N LEU A 216 12.64 -7.08 -25.37
CA LEU A 216 12.41 -7.37 -26.78
C LEU A 216 13.70 -7.39 -27.60
N VAL A 217 14.62 -6.45 -27.37
CA VAL A 217 15.87 -6.37 -28.14
C VAL A 217 16.97 -7.29 -27.63
N TYR A 218 16.90 -7.71 -26.35
CA TYR A 218 17.94 -8.49 -25.68
C TYR A 218 18.47 -9.67 -26.52
N PRO A 219 17.61 -10.52 -27.13
CA PRO A 219 18.11 -11.72 -27.78
C PRO A 219 18.77 -11.46 -29.15
N TYR A 220 18.66 -10.24 -29.69
CA TYR A 220 19.37 -9.86 -30.93
C TYR A 220 20.85 -9.55 -30.70
N TYR A 221 21.26 -9.42 -29.45
CA TYR A 221 22.62 -9.03 -29.07
C TYR A 221 23.31 -10.07 -28.18
N GLN A 222 22.84 -11.33 -28.20
CA GLN A 222 23.46 -12.44 -27.47
C GLN A 222 24.95 -12.60 -27.80
N ASP A 223 25.33 -12.34 -29.05
CA ASP A 223 26.72 -12.40 -29.52
C ASP A 223 27.54 -11.14 -29.18
N SER A 224 26.98 -10.18 -28.45
CA SER A 224 27.65 -8.93 -28.05
C SER A 224 27.59 -8.71 -26.53
N PRO A 225 28.38 -9.45 -25.72
CA PRO A 225 28.33 -9.36 -24.25
C PRO A 225 28.49 -7.94 -23.71
N GLN A 226 29.44 -7.15 -24.27
CA GLN A 226 29.64 -5.75 -23.86
C GLN A 226 28.41 -4.87 -24.07
N TYR A 227 27.61 -5.15 -25.10
CA TYR A 227 26.39 -4.37 -25.36
C TYR A 227 25.23 -4.83 -24.48
N LEU A 228 25.15 -6.13 -24.16
CA LEU A 228 24.21 -6.63 -23.16
C LEU A 228 24.46 -5.98 -21.79
N THR A 229 25.72 -5.80 -21.38
CA THR A 229 26.06 -5.07 -20.15
C THR A 229 25.49 -3.66 -20.15
N VAL A 230 25.55 -2.95 -21.29
CA VAL A 230 24.93 -1.62 -21.42
C VAL A 230 23.42 -1.69 -21.24
N LEU A 231 22.75 -2.66 -21.90
CA LEU A 231 21.30 -2.83 -21.78
C LEU A 231 20.87 -3.21 -20.34
N GLU A 232 21.65 -4.03 -19.64
CA GLU A 232 21.36 -4.39 -18.25
C GLU A 232 21.60 -3.23 -17.26
N LEU A 233 22.55 -2.33 -17.54
CA LEU A 233 22.70 -1.09 -16.78
C LEU A 233 21.48 -0.17 -16.97
N ASP A 234 21.00 -0.02 -18.20
CA ASP A 234 19.78 0.75 -18.48
C ASP A 234 18.54 0.09 -17.83
N ARG A 235 18.50 -1.25 -17.80
CA ARG A 235 17.46 -2.02 -17.11
C ARG A 235 17.51 -1.79 -15.60
N LEU A 236 18.71 -1.76 -15.00
CA LEU A 236 18.89 -1.45 -13.59
C LEU A 236 18.38 -0.05 -13.27
N GLU A 237 18.70 0.95 -14.10
CA GLU A 237 18.17 2.31 -13.96
C GLU A 237 16.64 2.33 -13.99
N GLY A 238 16.02 1.67 -14.98
CA GLY A 238 14.56 1.55 -15.07
C GLY A 238 13.92 0.89 -13.84
N LEU A 239 14.51 -0.20 -13.32
CA LEU A 239 14.01 -0.88 -12.12
C LEU A 239 14.09 0.00 -10.86
N ILE A 240 15.16 0.79 -10.73
CA ILE A 240 15.33 1.73 -9.61
C ILE A 240 14.24 2.81 -9.66
N HIS A 241 14.01 3.41 -10.83
CA HIS A 241 13.00 4.46 -11.00
C HIS A 241 11.57 3.96 -10.79
N LEU A 242 11.25 2.74 -11.21
CA LEU A 242 9.96 2.07 -10.94
C LEU A 242 9.84 1.56 -9.50
N LYS A 243 10.82 1.82 -8.63
CA LYS A 243 10.87 1.36 -7.23
C LYS A 243 10.74 -0.16 -7.08
N ARG A 244 11.14 -0.93 -8.10
CA ARG A 244 11.23 -2.42 -8.07
C ARG A 244 12.55 -2.86 -7.41
N LEU A 245 12.76 -2.42 -6.17
CA LEU A 245 14.08 -2.42 -5.53
C LEU A 245 14.66 -3.83 -5.29
N SER A 246 13.81 -4.82 -5.05
CA SER A 246 14.26 -6.21 -4.88
C SER A 246 14.91 -6.76 -6.16
N GLU A 247 14.27 -6.53 -7.31
CA GLU A 247 14.78 -6.96 -8.61
C GLU A 247 16.01 -6.14 -9.02
N ALA A 248 15.97 -4.82 -8.77
CA ALA A 248 17.12 -3.96 -8.99
C ALA A 248 18.35 -4.43 -8.20
N ARG A 249 18.17 -4.86 -6.94
CA ARG A 249 19.27 -5.38 -6.11
C ARG A 249 19.85 -6.67 -6.68
N GLN A 250 19.00 -7.63 -7.04
CA GLN A 250 19.45 -8.88 -7.64
C GLN A 250 20.23 -8.63 -8.93
N LEU A 251 19.72 -7.74 -9.78
CA LEU A 251 20.40 -7.36 -11.03
C LEU A 251 21.73 -6.64 -10.76
N ARG A 252 21.76 -5.72 -9.79
CA ARG A 252 22.99 -5.02 -9.39
C ARG A 252 24.06 -5.99 -8.89
N ASP A 253 23.69 -6.98 -8.08
CA ASP A 253 24.63 -8.00 -7.59
C ASP A 253 25.16 -8.87 -8.74
N SER A 254 24.29 -9.26 -9.67
CA SER A 254 24.69 -9.98 -10.88
C SER A 254 25.66 -9.16 -11.75
N LEU A 255 25.37 -7.86 -11.94
CA LEU A 255 26.21 -6.95 -12.72
C LEU A 255 27.53 -6.64 -12.03
N ALA A 256 27.54 -6.48 -10.70
CA ALA A 256 28.75 -6.28 -9.93
C ALA A 256 29.73 -7.44 -10.16
N ASN A 257 29.25 -8.68 -10.04
CA ASN A 257 30.07 -9.87 -10.29
C ASN A 257 30.59 -9.94 -11.74
N ALA A 258 29.79 -9.53 -12.72
CA ALA A 258 30.16 -9.54 -14.13
C ALA A 258 31.11 -8.40 -14.55
N ILE A 259 31.07 -7.26 -13.86
CA ILE A 259 31.78 -6.01 -14.21
C ILE A 259 33.03 -5.78 -13.35
N MET A 260 33.30 -6.62 -12.32
CA MET A 260 34.39 -6.43 -11.36
C MET A 260 35.77 -6.07 -11.97
N SER A 261 36.05 -6.47 -13.21
CA SER A 261 37.31 -6.20 -13.92
C SER A 261 37.22 -5.21 -15.09
N ASP A 262 36.03 -4.70 -15.44
CA ASP A 262 35.84 -3.79 -16.59
C ASP A 262 35.70 -2.33 -16.13
N SER A 263 36.83 -1.60 -16.20
CA SER A 263 36.93 -0.20 -15.77
C SER A 263 36.00 0.75 -16.54
N LYS A 264 35.48 0.34 -17.72
CA LYS A 264 34.60 1.17 -18.55
C LYS A 264 33.21 1.30 -17.96
N PHE A 265 32.66 0.22 -17.39
CA PHE A 265 31.28 0.19 -16.90
C PHE A 265 31.16 0.42 -15.38
N TYR A 266 32.26 0.25 -14.65
CA TYR A 266 32.30 0.41 -13.20
C TYR A 266 31.78 1.78 -12.70
N PRO A 267 32.13 2.94 -13.31
CA PRO A 267 31.60 4.22 -12.87
C PRO A 267 30.07 4.32 -12.99
N HIS A 268 29.50 3.75 -14.06
CA HIS A 268 28.05 3.76 -14.27
C HIS A 268 27.34 2.85 -13.27
N LEU A 269 27.86 1.64 -13.05
CA LEU A 269 27.32 0.73 -12.04
C LEU A 269 27.39 1.34 -10.63
N ASN A 270 28.49 2.02 -10.29
CA ASN A 270 28.64 2.68 -8.99
C ASN A 270 27.61 3.81 -8.82
N ARG A 271 27.39 4.65 -9.84
CA ARG A 271 26.31 5.66 -9.84
C ARG A 271 24.95 5.02 -9.54
N LEU A 272 24.57 3.98 -10.30
CA LEU A 272 23.28 3.31 -10.12
C LEU A 272 23.17 2.59 -8.78
N THR A 273 24.27 2.05 -8.25
CA THR A 273 24.31 1.44 -6.92
C THR A 273 24.02 2.47 -5.84
N GLN A 274 24.59 3.68 -5.94
CA GLN A 274 24.26 4.79 -5.03
C GLN A 274 22.80 5.23 -5.17
N THR A 275 22.27 5.33 -6.40
CA THR A 275 20.85 5.65 -6.63
C THR A 275 19.93 4.59 -6.02
N LEU A 276 20.25 3.30 -6.14
CA LEU A 276 19.52 2.21 -5.51
C LEU A 276 19.54 2.32 -3.99
N ILE A 277 20.72 2.54 -3.39
CA ILE A 277 20.87 2.72 -1.93
C ILE A 277 20.03 3.90 -1.44
N ASN A 278 20.04 5.02 -2.17
CA ASN A 278 19.22 6.19 -1.84
C ASN A 278 17.72 5.84 -1.90
N ALA A 279 17.26 5.20 -2.96
CA ALA A 279 15.85 4.80 -3.10
C ALA A 279 15.40 3.80 -2.00
N GLU A 280 16.27 2.85 -1.63
CA GLU A 280 16.01 1.90 -0.54
C GLU A 280 15.92 2.62 0.82
N THR A 281 16.80 3.60 1.03
CA THR A 281 16.84 4.43 2.22
C THR A 281 15.57 5.26 2.35
N GLU A 282 15.14 5.93 1.28
CA GLU A 282 13.89 6.71 1.23
C GLU A 282 12.67 5.87 1.62
N ILE A 283 12.53 4.65 1.08
CA ILE A 283 11.38 3.78 1.41
C ILE A 283 11.41 3.36 2.88
N LYS A 284 12.58 3.00 3.42
CA LYS A 284 12.71 2.64 4.84
C LYS A 284 12.41 3.81 5.76
N ILE A 285 12.91 4.99 5.41
CA ILE A 285 12.63 6.24 6.11
C ILE A 285 11.13 6.57 6.04
N ALA A 286 10.49 6.45 4.89
CA ALA A 286 9.06 6.71 4.75
C ALA A 286 8.22 5.79 5.65
N LYS A 287 8.57 4.49 5.72
CA LYS A 287 7.91 3.55 6.63
C LYS A 287 8.14 3.89 8.10
N ALA A 288 9.38 4.21 8.47
CA ALA A 288 9.72 4.64 9.82
C ALA A 288 9.00 5.95 10.19
N ARG A 289 8.89 6.88 9.23
CA ARG A 289 8.19 8.14 9.38
C ARG A 289 6.74 7.95 9.72
N VAL A 290 6.01 7.14 8.95
CA VAL A 290 4.60 6.86 9.25
C VAL A 290 4.44 6.33 10.68
N LYS A 291 5.32 5.41 11.10
CA LYS A 291 5.27 4.84 12.46
C LYS A 291 5.62 5.87 13.55
N ALA A 292 6.64 6.68 13.31
CA ALA A 292 7.10 7.70 14.25
C ALA A 292 6.13 8.87 14.36
N ASP A 293 5.67 9.42 13.23
CA ASP A 293 4.67 10.48 13.17
C ASP A 293 3.38 10.02 13.87
N SER A 294 2.98 8.76 13.67
CA SER A 294 1.89 8.17 14.44
C SER A 294 2.12 8.28 15.94
N LEU A 295 3.28 7.85 16.47
CA LEU A 295 3.59 7.95 17.91
C LEU A 295 3.64 9.42 18.39
N MET A 296 4.15 10.33 17.59
CA MET A 296 4.21 11.76 17.92
C MET A 296 2.82 12.37 18.02
N LEU A 297 1.87 11.97 17.16
CA LEU A 297 0.46 12.37 17.28
C LEU A 297 -0.17 11.91 18.61
N TRP A 298 0.34 10.85 19.22
CA TRP A 298 -0.09 10.36 20.54
C TRP A 298 0.67 11.01 21.72
N GLY A 299 1.50 12.02 21.47
CA GLY A 299 2.35 12.64 22.49
C GLY A 299 3.54 11.77 22.93
N LYS A 300 3.75 10.61 22.28
CA LYS A 300 4.85 9.67 22.53
C LYS A 300 6.09 10.06 21.74
N TYR A 301 6.56 11.28 21.96
CA TYR A 301 7.66 11.88 21.20
C TYR A 301 8.98 11.12 21.37
N LYS A 302 9.25 10.59 22.58
CA LYS A 302 10.47 9.82 22.85
C LYS A 302 10.46 8.52 22.06
N GLU A 303 9.34 7.80 22.05
CA GLU A 303 9.19 6.56 21.31
C GLU A 303 9.22 6.78 19.78
N GLY A 304 8.64 7.88 19.29
CA GLY A 304 8.76 8.26 17.88
C GLY A 304 10.20 8.55 17.46
N LEU A 305 10.97 9.26 18.27
CA LEU A 305 12.38 9.53 18.03
C LEU A 305 13.25 8.27 18.07
N LEU A 306 12.93 7.31 18.95
CA LEU A 306 13.64 6.02 19.03
C LEU A 306 13.59 5.25 17.71
N ILE A 307 12.49 5.30 16.96
CA ILE A 307 12.37 4.61 15.66
C ILE A 307 13.44 5.09 14.67
N TYR A 308 13.73 6.38 14.64
CA TYR A 308 14.77 6.93 13.77
C TYR A 308 16.17 6.72 14.34
N GLY A 309 16.32 6.72 15.67
CA GLY A 309 17.55 6.31 16.33
C GLY A 309 17.94 4.87 15.97
N ASP A 310 16.97 3.95 15.98
CA ASP A 310 17.16 2.55 15.58
C ASP A 310 17.56 2.42 14.11
N LEU A 311 16.95 3.20 13.21
CA LEU A 311 17.34 3.23 11.80
C LEU A 311 18.78 3.73 11.62
N LEU A 312 19.15 4.78 12.34
CA LEU A 312 20.50 5.34 12.29
C LEU A 312 21.54 4.32 12.82
N GLN A 313 21.22 3.60 13.90
CA GLN A 313 22.10 2.54 14.42
C GLN A 313 22.28 1.39 13.43
N LYS A 314 21.19 0.99 12.75
CA LYS A 314 21.20 -0.11 11.77
C LYS A 314 21.64 0.31 10.37
N GLN A 315 22.03 1.56 10.15
CA GLN A 315 22.32 2.07 8.81
C GLN A 315 23.42 1.28 8.10
N THR A 316 24.47 0.86 8.82
CA THR A 316 25.61 0.12 8.26
C THR A 316 25.23 -1.30 7.91
N GLU A 317 24.47 -1.97 8.79
CA GLU A 317 23.94 -3.33 8.55
C GLU A 317 22.98 -3.35 7.35
N LEU A 318 22.20 -2.29 7.20
CA LEU A 318 21.16 -2.17 6.18
C LEU A 318 21.63 -1.46 4.90
N ASN A 319 22.91 -1.07 4.84
CA ASN A 319 23.54 -0.30 3.78
C ASN A 319 22.71 0.92 3.34
N LEU A 320 22.34 1.78 4.31
CA LEU A 320 21.51 2.96 4.09
C LEU A 320 22.34 4.23 4.01
N ASN A 321 21.84 5.22 3.28
CA ASN A 321 22.46 6.53 3.21
C ASN A 321 22.19 7.33 4.51
N PRO A 322 23.23 7.66 5.30
CA PRO A 322 23.09 8.40 6.57
C PRO A 322 22.46 9.79 6.38
N ASP A 323 22.73 10.46 5.26
CA ASP A 323 22.32 11.85 5.03
C ASP A 323 20.79 12.00 5.02
N TYR A 324 20.08 11.05 4.41
CA TYR A 324 18.61 11.04 4.39
C TYR A 324 18.03 10.79 5.78
N ILE A 325 18.69 9.96 6.60
CA ILE A 325 18.27 9.68 7.98
C ILE A 325 18.46 10.92 8.85
N TYR A 326 19.61 11.60 8.72
CA TYR A 326 19.87 12.86 9.41
C TYR A 326 18.90 13.97 9.02
N LEU A 327 18.61 14.11 7.72
CA LEU A 327 17.61 15.07 7.25
C LEU A 327 16.23 14.79 7.86
N SER A 328 15.83 13.53 7.93
CA SER A 328 14.55 13.13 8.54
C SER A 328 14.50 13.46 10.03
N LEU A 329 15.58 13.18 10.77
CA LEU A 329 15.73 13.58 12.17
C LEU A 329 15.64 15.11 12.31
N ALA A 330 16.27 15.87 11.41
CA ALA A 330 16.21 17.32 11.41
C ALA A 330 14.78 17.85 11.20
N HIS A 331 14.02 17.28 10.26
CA HIS A 331 12.60 17.64 10.05
C HIS A 331 11.76 17.38 11.28
N ILE A 332 11.91 16.23 11.92
CA ILE A 332 11.15 15.89 13.12
C ILE A 332 11.48 16.82 14.26
N HIS A 333 12.78 17.06 14.49
CA HIS A 333 13.22 17.99 15.51
C HIS A 333 12.71 19.41 15.24
N ARG A 334 12.61 19.84 13.98
CA ARG A 334 11.94 21.08 13.58
C ARG A 334 10.44 21.05 13.91
N ASP A 335 9.74 19.96 13.58
CA ASP A 335 8.28 19.86 13.75
C ASP A 335 7.86 19.86 15.22
N ILE A 336 8.69 19.30 16.12
CA ILE A 336 8.51 19.40 17.57
C ILE A 336 9.13 20.69 18.17
N ALA A 337 9.57 21.61 17.32
CA ALA A 337 10.17 22.90 17.67
C ALA A 337 11.46 22.81 18.53
N ARG A 338 12.23 21.73 18.37
CA ARG A 338 13.59 21.51 18.89
C ARG A 338 14.66 21.91 17.86
N PHE A 339 14.64 23.18 17.47
CA PHE A 339 15.47 23.70 16.37
C PHE A 339 16.99 23.53 16.56
N ASN A 340 17.50 23.55 17.79
CA ASN A 340 18.94 23.32 18.05
C ASN A 340 19.36 21.89 17.72
N GLU A 341 18.51 20.91 18.05
CA GLU A 341 18.77 19.50 17.70
C GLU A 341 18.60 19.28 16.20
N ALA A 342 17.63 19.95 15.57
CA ALA A 342 17.49 19.92 14.12
C ALA A 342 18.77 20.41 13.42
N ARG A 343 19.37 21.52 13.89
CA ARG A 343 20.63 22.04 13.37
C ARG A 343 21.78 21.02 13.49
N LYS A 344 21.95 20.39 14.66
CA LYS A 344 23.00 19.38 14.89
C LYS A 344 22.91 18.21 13.91
N PHE A 345 21.69 17.84 13.47
CA PHE A 345 21.52 16.80 12.46
C PHE A 345 21.81 17.28 11.05
N LEU A 346 21.45 18.53 10.71
CA LEU A 346 21.82 19.12 9.41
C LEU A 346 23.34 19.23 9.23
N GLU A 347 24.07 19.57 10.29
CA GLU A 347 25.55 19.65 10.27
C GLU A 347 26.24 18.30 10.02
N LYS A 348 25.52 17.18 10.22
CA LYS A 348 26.03 15.83 9.95
C LYS A 348 25.80 15.37 8.50
N ILE A 349 25.03 16.13 7.72
CA ILE A 349 24.77 15.79 6.31
C ILE A 349 25.99 16.18 5.47
N SER A 350 26.43 15.25 4.61
CA SER A 350 27.57 15.51 3.72
C SER A 350 27.30 16.70 2.78
N PRO A 351 28.22 17.67 2.67
CA PRO A 351 28.07 18.82 1.76
C PRO A 351 28.11 18.44 0.28
N ALA A 352 28.58 17.23 -0.05
CA ALA A 352 28.60 16.71 -1.42
C ALA A 352 27.21 16.22 -1.89
N ASN A 353 26.23 16.09 -0.99
CA ASN A 353 24.91 15.57 -1.32
C ASN A 353 23.98 16.66 -1.85
N VAL A 354 24.19 17.02 -3.12
CA VAL A 354 23.45 18.11 -3.81
C VAL A 354 21.94 17.84 -3.87
N LEU A 355 21.52 16.57 -3.88
CA LEU A 355 20.11 16.17 -3.95
C LEU A 355 19.30 16.65 -2.73
N LEU A 356 19.94 16.89 -1.59
CA LEU A 356 19.25 17.29 -0.35
C LEU A 356 19.25 18.80 -0.11
N LYS A 357 19.91 19.59 -0.98
CA LYS A 357 20.16 21.02 -0.76
C LYS A 357 18.90 21.84 -0.50
N ASP A 358 17.84 21.60 -1.27
CA ASP A 358 16.58 22.33 -1.13
C ASP A 358 15.90 21.99 0.19
N SER A 359 15.87 20.70 0.57
CA SER A 359 15.29 20.25 1.82
C SER A 359 16.04 20.79 3.04
N ILE A 360 17.38 20.80 2.99
CA ILE A 360 18.23 21.42 4.02
C ILE A 360 17.89 22.90 4.17
N THR A 361 17.74 23.62 3.04
CA THR A 361 17.44 25.05 3.01
C THR A 361 16.09 25.34 3.69
N VAL A 362 15.06 24.55 3.42
CA VAL A 362 13.75 24.67 4.07
C VAL A 362 13.87 24.55 5.59
N VAL A 363 14.57 23.55 6.10
CA VAL A 363 14.74 23.36 7.55
C VAL A 363 15.54 24.52 8.15
N MET A 364 16.61 24.96 7.48
CA MET A 364 17.43 26.09 7.93
C MET A 364 16.64 27.39 8.01
N ASN A 365 15.74 27.66 7.06
CA ASN A 365 14.89 28.84 7.09
C ASN A 365 13.93 28.81 8.28
N SER A 366 13.28 27.68 8.56
CA SER A 366 12.43 27.53 9.75
C SER A 366 13.20 27.75 11.06
N ILE A 367 14.46 27.30 11.13
CA ILE A 367 15.31 27.53 12.30
C ILE A 367 15.56 29.04 12.48
N LYS A 368 15.89 29.77 11.41
CA LYS A 368 16.12 31.23 11.46
C LYS A 368 14.86 31.97 11.90
N GLU A 369 13.70 31.63 11.34
CA GLU A 369 12.41 32.22 11.72
C GLU A 369 12.10 31.99 13.21
N ALA A 370 12.43 30.80 13.73
CA ALA A 370 12.28 30.49 15.15
C ALA A 370 13.26 31.27 16.06
N GLU A 371 14.45 31.61 15.58
CA GLU A 371 15.38 32.51 16.29
C GLU A 371 14.83 33.93 16.37
N THR A 372 14.28 34.44 15.26
CA THR A 372 13.61 35.74 15.23
C THR A 372 12.38 35.77 16.13
N PHE A 373 11.57 34.70 16.11
CA PHE A 373 10.39 34.58 16.95
C PHE A 373 10.73 34.59 18.44
N GLU A 374 11.82 33.96 18.87
CA GLU A 374 12.22 33.95 20.29
C GLU A 374 12.43 35.37 20.86
N GLN A 375 12.97 36.28 20.06
CA GLN A 375 13.14 37.69 20.48
C GLN A 375 11.80 38.40 20.63
N ARG A 376 10.84 38.14 19.73
CA ARG A 376 9.46 38.65 19.84
C ARG A 376 8.75 38.05 21.06
N TRP A 377 8.95 36.76 21.31
CA TRP A 377 8.40 36.05 22.45
C TRP A 377 8.87 36.65 23.76
N LYS A 378 10.19 36.91 23.94
CA LYS A 378 10.74 37.54 25.16
C LYS A 378 10.06 38.87 25.48
N ARG A 379 9.92 39.74 24.48
CA ARG A 379 9.27 41.06 24.63
C ARG A 379 7.78 40.92 24.99
N SER A 380 7.08 40.02 24.31
CA SER A 380 5.64 39.83 24.50
C SER A 380 5.34 39.19 25.86
N MET A 381 6.14 38.22 26.31
CA MET A 381 6.02 37.62 27.65
C MET A 381 6.30 38.63 28.77
N GLN A 382 7.25 39.56 28.59
CA GLN A 382 7.43 40.65 29.54
C GLN A 382 6.19 41.54 29.63
N ARG A 383 5.56 41.87 28.49
CA ARG A 383 4.30 42.62 28.46
C ARG A 383 3.17 41.86 29.13
N VAL A 384 3.02 40.57 28.86
CA VAL A 384 2.03 39.69 29.52
C VAL A 384 2.22 39.73 31.04
N THR A 385 3.47 39.63 31.51
CA THR A 385 3.79 39.65 32.94
C THR A 385 3.37 40.98 33.58
N ASN A 386 3.66 42.11 32.94
CA ASN A 386 3.25 43.43 33.41
C ASN A 386 1.71 43.56 33.43
N LEU A 387 1.03 43.14 32.35
CA LEU A 387 -0.43 43.16 32.27
C LEU A 387 -1.10 42.29 33.34
N MET A 388 -0.50 41.14 33.66
CA MET A 388 -0.99 40.28 34.74
C MET A 388 -0.78 40.92 36.13
N ALA A 389 0.32 41.64 36.34
CA ALA A 389 0.56 42.40 37.56
C ALA A 389 -0.46 43.53 37.74
N ASP A 390 -0.88 44.16 36.63
CA ASP A 390 -1.90 45.21 36.60
C ASP A 390 -3.34 44.66 36.57
N HIS A 391 -3.56 43.36 36.80
CA HIS A 391 -4.85 42.68 36.74
C HIS A 391 -5.61 42.79 35.40
N GLN A 392 -4.92 43.11 34.30
CA GLN A 392 -5.49 43.24 32.95
C GLN A 392 -5.53 41.91 32.19
N TYR A 393 -6.16 40.89 32.78
CA TYR A 393 -6.09 39.50 32.30
C TYR A 393 -6.64 39.29 30.88
N GLN A 394 -7.67 40.02 30.45
CA GLN A 394 -8.21 39.92 29.09
C GLN A 394 -7.26 40.47 28.02
N ARG A 395 -6.42 41.46 28.37
CA ARG A 395 -5.38 41.97 27.46
C ARG A 395 -4.18 41.05 27.45
N ALA A 396 -3.79 40.53 28.62
CA ALA A 396 -2.76 39.51 28.74
C ALA A 396 -3.11 38.25 27.93
N GLU A 397 -4.38 37.83 27.92
CA GLU A 397 -4.89 36.73 27.10
C GLU A 397 -4.64 36.96 25.60
N ARG A 398 -5.02 38.14 25.07
CA ARG A 398 -4.83 38.43 23.64
C ARG A 398 -3.35 38.42 23.24
N GLU A 399 -2.52 39.01 24.07
CA GLU A 399 -1.07 39.10 23.83
C GLU A 399 -0.40 37.72 23.82
N ILE A 400 -0.80 36.80 24.72
CA ILE A 400 -0.20 35.48 24.79
C ILE A 400 -0.76 34.50 23.74
N ILE A 401 -2.02 34.62 23.32
CA ILE A 401 -2.62 33.73 22.32
C ILE A 401 -1.83 33.76 21.00
N ASP A 402 -1.38 34.94 20.57
CA ASP A 402 -0.55 35.11 19.37
C ASP A 402 0.78 34.36 19.47
N LEU A 403 1.37 34.30 20.67
CA LEU A 403 2.60 33.53 20.91
C LEU A 403 2.35 32.03 20.86
N VAL A 404 1.23 31.59 21.43
CA VAL A 404 0.88 30.18 21.53
C VAL A 404 0.51 29.60 20.16
N ASN A 405 -0.15 30.38 19.31
CA ASN A 405 -0.55 29.96 17.97
C ASN A 405 0.59 29.99 16.94
N SER A 406 1.76 30.53 17.30
CA SER A 406 2.90 30.60 16.40
C SER A 406 3.52 29.22 16.16
N PRO A 407 3.74 28.79 14.90
CA PRO A 407 4.42 27.53 14.60
C PRO A 407 5.91 27.55 15.02
N TYR A 408 6.44 28.72 15.35
CA TYR A 408 7.84 28.93 15.74
C TYR A 408 8.07 28.91 17.25
N LEU A 409 7.02 28.67 18.06
CA LEU A 409 7.16 28.54 19.51
C LEU A 409 7.98 27.29 19.86
N ARG A 410 9.23 27.53 20.27
CA ARG A 410 10.23 26.49 20.57
C ARG A 410 9.77 25.58 21.70
N PHE A 411 10.15 24.30 21.64
CA PHE A 411 9.83 23.29 22.66
C PHE A 411 10.15 23.77 24.09
N GLY A 412 11.34 24.36 24.30
CA GLY A 412 11.76 24.86 25.61
C GLY A 412 11.02 26.10 26.11
N LEU A 413 10.25 26.78 25.25
CA LEU A 413 9.43 27.94 25.60
C LEU A 413 7.96 27.56 25.79
N LYS A 414 7.54 26.37 25.34
CA LYS A 414 6.15 25.92 25.42
C LYS A 414 5.67 25.86 26.87
N ASP A 415 6.45 25.25 27.78
CA ASP A 415 6.08 25.15 29.19
C ASP A 415 5.74 26.51 29.82
N SER A 416 6.65 27.49 29.73
CA SER A 416 6.44 28.83 30.30
C SER A 416 5.29 29.59 29.64
N THR A 417 5.08 29.41 28.33
CA THR A 417 3.99 30.07 27.59
C THR A 417 2.63 29.49 27.98
N PHE A 418 2.49 28.15 27.95
CA PHE A 418 1.24 27.47 28.30
C PHE A 418 0.90 27.60 29.78
N SER A 419 1.89 27.54 30.68
CA SER A 419 1.69 27.76 32.11
C SER A 419 1.22 29.18 32.43
N THR A 420 1.73 30.17 31.70
CA THR A 420 1.28 31.57 31.83
C THR A 420 -0.15 31.74 31.31
N LEU A 421 -0.49 31.16 30.15
CA LEU A 421 -1.86 31.20 29.62
C LEU A 421 -2.84 30.49 30.58
N ALA A 422 -2.46 29.36 31.14
CA ALA A 422 -3.26 28.66 32.14
C ALA A 422 -3.52 29.53 33.37
N SER A 423 -2.51 30.28 33.83
CA SER A 423 -2.68 31.22 34.94
C SER A 423 -3.65 32.34 34.59
N ILE A 424 -3.57 32.92 33.38
CA ILE A 424 -4.53 33.92 32.89
C ILE A 424 -5.95 33.34 32.86
N TYR A 425 -6.12 32.10 32.36
CA TYR A 425 -7.42 31.43 32.31
C TYR A 425 -7.98 31.14 33.70
N ALA A 426 -7.14 30.81 34.68
CA ALA A 426 -7.57 30.63 36.06
C ALA A 426 -8.11 31.94 36.65
N GLU A 427 -7.42 33.08 36.44
CA GLU A 427 -7.88 34.40 36.90
C GLU A 427 -9.16 34.86 36.17
N LEU A 428 -9.37 34.44 34.92
CA LEU A 428 -10.62 34.66 34.17
C LEU A 428 -11.75 33.68 34.52
N GLY A 429 -11.55 32.77 35.49
CA GLY A 429 -12.55 31.79 35.91
C GLY A 429 -12.73 30.57 34.99
N ARG A 430 -11.85 30.38 34.00
CA ARG A 430 -11.88 29.29 33.01
C ARG A 430 -11.09 28.06 33.50
N PHE A 431 -11.47 27.51 34.65
CA PHE A 431 -10.66 26.51 35.37
C PHE A 431 -10.42 25.19 34.63
N ALA A 432 -11.40 24.71 33.85
CA ALA A 432 -11.23 23.49 33.07
C ALA A 432 -10.11 23.63 32.02
N TRP A 433 -10.09 24.76 31.31
CA TRP A 433 -9.09 25.09 30.30
C TRP A 433 -7.71 25.34 30.92
N ALA A 434 -7.66 26.02 32.07
CA ALA A 434 -6.42 26.22 32.81
C ALA A 434 -5.77 24.89 33.21
N ASN A 435 -6.55 23.91 33.66
CA ASN A 435 -6.04 22.59 34.03
C ASN A 435 -5.45 21.83 32.83
N GLU A 436 -6.17 21.79 31.71
CA GLU A 436 -5.69 21.12 30.49
C GLU A 436 -4.39 21.72 29.98
N LEU A 437 -4.30 23.07 29.98
CA LEU A 437 -3.09 23.77 29.56
C LEU A 437 -1.90 23.50 30.50
N LEU A 438 -2.13 23.35 31.80
CA LEU A 438 -1.08 22.96 32.75
C LEU A 438 -0.60 21.53 32.54
N LEU A 439 -1.51 20.58 32.35
CA LEU A 439 -1.17 19.19 32.02
C LEU A 439 -0.38 19.10 30.72
N PHE A 440 -0.70 19.96 29.74
CA PHE A 440 0.05 20.06 28.51
C PHE A 440 1.43 20.69 28.68
N ALA A 441 1.53 21.80 29.39
CA ALA A 441 2.79 22.48 29.68
C ALA A 441 3.82 21.51 30.31
N GLN A 442 3.34 20.64 31.20
CA GLN A 442 4.15 19.59 31.85
C GLN A 442 4.81 18.61 30.88
N GLN A 443 4.25 18.39 29.68
CA GLN A 443 4.87 17.55 28.65
C GLN A 443 6.15 18.18 28.07
N PHE A 444 6.34 19.49 28.26
CA PHE A 444 7.48 20.25 27.77
C PHE A 444 8.48 20.64 28.87
N SER A 445 8.12 20.45 30.14
CA SER A 445 8.96 20.76 31.31
C SER A 445 9.99 19.66 31.59
N GLN A 446 11.23 20.04 31.93
CA GLN A 446 12.22 19.16 32.56
C GLN A 446 12.21 19.24 34.10
N LYS A 447 11.39 20.12 34.68
CA LYS A 447 11.26 20.35 36.13
C LYS A 447 9.97 19.71 36.68
N PRO A 448 9.98 19.19 37.92
CA PRO A 448 8.76 18.68 38.56
C PRO A 448 7.74 19.82 38.78
N ALA A 449 6.47 19.42 38.81
CA ALA A 449 5.25 20.23 38.71
C ALA A 449 5.24 21.60 39.43
N LEU A 450 4.61 22.58 38.77
CA LEU A 450 4.33 23.93 39.28
C LEU A 450 3.35 23.97 40.48
N LYS A 451 3.44 25.07 41.23
CA LYS A 451 2.93 25.38 42.57
C LYS A 451 1.55 24.78 42.92
N GLU A 452 1.58 23.90 43.92
CA GLU A 452 0.51 23.18 44.62
C GLU A 452 -0.80 23.96 44.86
N LYS A 453 -0.71 25.28 45.06
CA LYS A 453 -1.84 26.19 45.31
C LYS A 453 -2.85 26.28 44.17
N GLN A 454 -2.40 26.23 42.91
CA GLN A 454 -3.28 26.26 41.73
C GLN A 454 -3.94 24.89 41.48
N ARG A 455 -3.19 23.81 41.71
CA ARG A 455 -3.67 22.42 41.59
C ARG A 455 -4.77 22.11 42.60
N LEU A 456 -4.67 22.65 43.81
CA LEU A 456 -5.69 22.51 44.87
C LEU A 456 -7.03 23.16 44.49
N LYS A 457 -7.02 24.42 44.03
CA LYS A 457 -8.25 25.12 43.57
C LYS A 457 -8.96 24.39 42.42
N ILE A 458 -8.18 23.81 41.51
CA ILE A 458 -8.70 23.09 40.35
C ILE A 458 -9.27 21.72 40.75
N ASN A 459 -8.57 20.97 41.60
CA ASN A 459 -9.01 19.65 42.07
C ASN A 459 -10.31 19.72 42.90
N GLU A 460 -10.51 20.79 43.68
CA GLU A 460 -11.77 21.02 44.41
C GLU A 460 -12.97 21.22 43.46
N PHE A 461 -12.78 21.93 42.34
CA PHE A 461 -13.82 22.14 41.33
C PHE A 461 -14.20 20.84 40.60
N TYR A 462 -13.22 20.01 40.22
CA TYR A 462 -13.46 18.73 39.54
C TYR A 462 -14.13 17.69 40.45
N LYS A 463 -13.74 17.62 41.74
CA LYS A 463 -14.41 16.76 42.73
C LYS A 463 -15.87 17.14 42.95
N LYS A 464 -16.20 18.42 42.92
CA LYS A 464 -17.58 18.91 43.14
C LYS A 464 -18.52 18.62 41.96
N ASN A 465 -18.01 18.59 40.72
CA ASN A 465 -18.84 18.55 39.52
C ASN A 465 -18.76 17.24 38.71
N LYS A 466 -18.03 16.21 39.17
CA LYS A 466 -17.86 14.90 38.47
C LYS A 466 -17.45 15.03 36.99
N LEU A 467 -16.67 16.06 36.65
CA LEU A 467 -16.18 16.28 35.29
C LEU A 467 -14.88 15.49 35.03
N TYR A 468 -14.73 14.97 33.82
CA TYR A 468 -13.51 14.30 33.34
C TYR A 468 -12.74 15.23 32.38
N PRO A 469 -11.40 15.11 32.29
CA PRO A 469 -10.58 15.98 31.43
C PRO A 469 -11.02 15.94 29.95
N LEU A 470 -10.91 17.09 29.30
CA LEU A 470 -11.24 17.28 27.88
C LEU A 470 -10.00 17.00 27.01
N PRO A 471 -10.13 16.55 25.76
CA PRO A 471 -8.98 16.33 24.90
C PRO A 471 -8.34 17.66 24.49
N HIS A 472 -7.04 17.59 24.24
CA HIS A 472 -6.15 18.72 24.04
C HIS A 472 -6.57 19.74 22.96
N PRO A 473 -6.56 21.07 23.24
CA PRO A 473 -7.01 22.13 22.31
C PRO A 473 -6.04 22.44 21.14
N TYR A 474 -4.80 21.93 21.15
CA TYR A 474 -3.80 22.14 20.07
C TYR A 474 -3.59 20.93 19.17
N ARG A 475 -4.58 20.06 18.97
CA ARG A 475 -4.51 19.20 17.79
C ARG A 475 -4.55 20.16 16.58
N GLN A 476 -3.48 20.19 15.79
CA GLN A 476 -3.56 20.91 14.52
C GLN A 476 -4.75 20.35 13.73
N PRO A 477 -5.48 21.19 12.98
CA PRO A 477 -6.52 20.72 12.09
C PRO A 477 -5.89 19.89 10.98
N VAL A 478 -5.63 18.62 11.26
CA VAL A 478 -5.31 17.63 10.23
C VAL A 478 -6.64 17.24 9.65
N LEU A 479 -6.83 17.57 8.37
CA LEU A 479 -7.99 17.15 7.58
C LEU A 479 -7.75 15.70 7.16
N PHE A 480 -8.54 14.79 7.72
CA PHE A 480 -8.58 13.41 7.28
C PHE A 480 -9.61 13.30 6.17
N GLU A 481 -9.17 12.96 4.95
CA GLU A 481 -10.05 12.57 3.86
C GLU A 481 -10.43 11.10 4.04
N ILE A 482 -11.72 10.84 4.14
CA ILE A 482 -12.28 9.50 4.19
C ILE A 482 -12.97 9.23 2.87
N ASP A 483 -12.47 8.24 2.11
CA ASP A 483 -13.08 7.75 0.87
C ASP A 483 -13.78 6.40 1.13
N TYR A 484 -14.95 6.22 0.53
CA TYR A 484 -15.85 5.11 0.86
C TYR A 484 -16.36 4.36 -0.38
N PRO A 485 -15.90 3.11 -0.61
CA PRO A 485 -16.25 2.37 -1.82
C PRO A 485 -17.58 1.60 -1.76
N ASN A 486 -18.35 1.62 -0.65
CA ASN A 486 -19.58 0.81 -0.51
C ASN A 486 -20.79 1.53 0.10
N THR A 487 -21.99 1.05 -0.25
CA THR A 487 -23.33 1.62 0.00
C THR A 487 -23.83 1.57 1.45
N ILE A 488 -23.26 2.38 2.34
CA ILE A 488 -23.75 2.54 3.73
C ILE A 488 -24.01 4.04 4.02
N GLN A 489 -25.12 4.35 4.68
CA GLN A 489 -25.45 5.68 5.21
C GLN A 489 -25.29 5.71 6.73
N PHE A 490 -24.63 6.75 7.25
CA PHE A 490 -24.49 7.03 8.69
C PHE A 490 -24.40 8.54 8.91
N SER A 491 -24.63 9.02 10.14
CA SER A 491 -24.41 10.43 10.48
C SER A 491 -23.19 10.60 11.39
N ILE A 492 -22.47 11.70 11.20
CA ILE A 492 -21.39 12.16 12.07
C ILE A 492 -21.85 13.46 12.73
N GLN A 493 -21.72 13.53 14.05
CA GLN A 493 -22.01 14.73 14.85
C GLN A 493 -20.71 15.23 15.49
N GLU A 494 -20.31 16.47 15.21
CA GLU A 494 -19.25 17.13 15.99
C GLU A 494 -19.80 17.47 17.39
N MET A 495 -19.04 17.15 18.44
CA MET A 495 -19.44 17.35 19.83
C MET A 495 -18.63 18.50 20.43
N LYS A 496 -19.26 19.67 20.64
CA LYS A 496 -18.68 20.78 21.41
C LYS A 496 -19.41 20.92 22.75
N LEU A 497 -18.66 21.21 23.82
CA LEU A 497 -19.25 21.56 25.11
C LEU A 497 -19.85 22.98 25.00
N ASP A 498 -21.11 23.16 25.38
CA ASP A 498 -21.73 24.48 25.41
C ASP A 498 -21.03 25.37 26.46
N PRO A 499 -20.46 26.53 26.10
CA PRO A 499 -19.80 27.41 27.05
C PRO A 499 -20.72 27.97 28.15
N GLN A 500 -22.04 27.99 27.90
CA GLN A 500 -23.05 28.53 28.82
C GLN A 500 -23.80 27.44 29.60
N SER A 501 -23.67 26.17 29.19
CA SER A 501 -24.35 25.03 29.81
C SER A 501 -23.43 23.82 29.86
N LEU A 502 -22.86 23.54 31.03
CA LEU A 502 -21.88 22.47 31.24
C LEU A 502 -22.40 21.04 30.96
N ASP A 503 -23.71 20.86 30.78
CA ASP A 503 -24.36 19.56 30.55
C ASP A 503 -24.91 19.37 29.12
N ARG A 504 -24.77 20.38 28.24
CA ARG A 504 -25.23 20.29 26.84
C ARG A 504 -24.06 20.20 25.88
N TRP A 505 -24.16 19.22 24.97
CA TRP A 505 -23.27 19.09 23.82
C TRP A 505 -23.97 19.65 22.60
N VAL A 506 -23.33 20.57 21.88
CA VAL A 506 -23.87 21.24 20.70
C VAL A 506 -22.91 21.07 19.55
N GLY A 507 -23.41 20.79 18.34
CA GLY A 507 -22.57 20.77 17.16
C GLY A 507 -23.30 20.39 15.89
N LYS A 508 -22.54 20.36 14.80
CA LYS A 508 -23.04 20.20 13.43
C LYS A 508 -23.16 18.70 13.13
N GLU A 509 -24.30 18.29 12.59
CA GLU A 509 -24.54 16.94 12.11
C GLU A 509 -24.41 16.88 10.59
N TRP A 510 -23.72 15.85 10.10
CA TRP A 510 -23.59 15.56 8.68
C TRP A 510 -24.08 14.15 8.41
N THR A 511 -24.91 13.99 7.38
CA THR A 511 -25.27 12.67 6.86
C THR A 511 -24.28 12.31 5.76
N VAL A 512 -23.63 11.15 5.88
CA VAL A 512 -22.61 10.67 4.94
C VAL A 512 -23.18 9.51 4.13
N THR A 513 -23.03 9.58 2.81
CA THR A 513 -23.47 8.54 1.87
C THR A 513 -22.30 7.98 1.05
N SER A 514 -22.54 6.89 0.32
CA SER A 514 -21.51 6.17 -0.44
C SER A 514 -20.85 7.04 -1.49
N GLY A 515 -19.51 7.05 -1.53
CA GLY A 515 -18.73 7.87 -2.47
C GLY A 515 -18.54 9.32 -2.02
N ASP A 516 -19.11 9.73 -0.89
CA ASP A 516 -18.87 11.07 -0.34
C ASP A 516 -17.49 11.16 0.29
N LYS A 517 -16.77 12.23 -0.05
CA LYS A 517 -15.54 12.62 0.64
C LYS A 517 -15.91 13.47 1.84
N PHE A 518 -15.53 13.01 3.03
CA PHE A 518 -15.74 13.75 4.26
C PHE A 518 -14.42 14.13 4.92
N TYR A 519 -14.39 15.34 5.47
CA TYR A 519 -13.20 15.90 6.12
C TYR A 519 -13.41 15.98 7.64
N LEU A 520 -12.65 15.18 8.39
CA LEU A 520 -12.59 15.31 9.85
C LEU A 520 -11.40 16.16 10.25
N GLU A 521 -11.62 17.08 11.17
CA GLU A 521 -10.56 17.89 11.75
C GLU A 521 -10.05 17.24 13.05
N GLY A 522 -8.75 16.92 13.09
CA GLY A 522 -8.08 16.39 14.27
C GLY A 522 -8.18 17.35 15.46
N GLY A 523 -8.72 16.87 16.59
CA GLY A 523 -8.87 17.69 17.82
C GLY A 523 -10.24 17.65 18.42
N LYS A 524 -11.21 17.47 17.56
CA LYS A 524 -12.62 17.49 17.90
C LYS A 524 -13.09 16.11 18.33
N ARG A 525 -14.16 16.09 19.12
CA ARG A 525 -14.91 14.87 19.42
C ARG A 525 -15.99 14.73 18.36
N TYR A 526 -16.09 13.56 17.76
CA TYR A 526 -17.17 13.21 16.86
C TYR A 526 -17.93 12.02 17.42
N ARG A 527 -19.25 12.01 17.24
CA ARG A 527 -20.12 10.88 17.48
C ARG A 527 -20.61 10.36 16.13
N ILE A 528 -20.50 9.07 15.90
CA ILE A 528 -21.06 8.42 14.71
C ILE A 528 -22.35 7.73 15.11
N VAL A 529 -23.43 8.01 14.39
CA VAL A 529 -24.75 7.42 14.62
C VAL A 529 -25.09 6.56 13.41
N PHE A 530 -25.29 5.25 13.66
CA PHE A 530 -25.72 4.31 12.64
C PHE A 530 -27.23 4.12 12.70
N ASN A 531 -27.85 3.90 11.54
CA ASN A 531 -29.27 3.58 11.48
C ASN A 531 -29.50 2.13 11.97
N GLU A 532 -30.45 1.95 12.90
CA GLU A 532 -30.57 0.81 13.84
C GLU A 532 -30.68 -0.59 13.19
N LYS A 533 -30.98 -0.71 11.89
CA LYS A 533 -31.30 -2.00 11.26
C LYS A 533 -30.08 -2.89 10.89
N LYS A 534 -28.83 -2.41 11.01
CA LYS A 534 -27.61 -3.17 10.58
C LYS A 534 -26.35 -2.91 11.44
N GLU A 535 -26.50 -2.77 12.75
CA GLU A 535 -25.42 -2.32 13.66
C GLU A 535 -24.09 -3.12 13.56
N LYS A 536 -24.12 -4.46 13.49
CA LYS A 536 -22.88 -5.26 13.51
C LYS A 536 -22.03 -5.13 12.24
N THR A 537 -22.67 -5.11 11.07
CA THR A 537 -21.98 -4.97 9.78
C THR A 537 -21.46 -3.55 9.60
N ASN A 538 -22.24 -2.55 10.03
CA ASN A 538 -21.85 -1.15 9.97
C ASN A 538 -20.70 -0.84 10.95
N PHE A 539 -20.70 -1.44 12.14
CA PHE A 539 -19.61 -1.31 13.11
C PHE A 539 -18.29 -1.88 12.58
N LEU A 540 -18.29 -3.09 12.00
CA LEU A 540 -17.08 -3.69 11.42
C LEU A 540 -16.56 -2.89 10.22
N THR A 541 -17.45 -2.33 9.42
CA THR A 541 -17.07 -1.49 8.28
C THR A 541 -16.53 -0.13 8.73
N ALA A 542 -17.08 0.44 9.81
CA ALA A 542 -16.52 1.62 10.47
C ALA A 542 -15.12 1.33 11.05
N VAL A 543 -14.95 0.24 11.80
CA VAL A 543 -13.61 -0.18 12.27
C VAL A 543 -12.64 -0.35 11.09
N GLY A 544 -13.10 -0.89 9.96
CA GLY A 544 -12.33 -0.96 8.71
C GLY A 544 -11.84 0.40 8.19
N ILE A 545 -12.72 1.40 8.13
CA ILE A 545 -12.40 2.80 7.74
C ILE A 545 -11.32 3.39 8.65
N PHE A 546 -11.50 3.22 9.95
CA PHE A 546 -10.64 3.80 10.97
C PHE A 546 -9.25 3.16 10.93
N VAL A 547 -9.17 1.84 10.71
CA VAL A 547 -7.91 1.11 10.54
C VAL A 547 -7.20 1.48 9.23
N SER A 548 -7.92 1.64 8.11
CA SER A 548 -7.33 2.08 6.83
C SER A 548 -6.92 3.56 6.82
N GLY A 549 -7.63 4.41 7.57
CA GLY A 549 -7.36 5.85 7.71
C GLY A 549 -6.44 6.23 8.87
N SER A 550 -5.86 5.27 9.58
CA SER A 550 -4.97 5.49 10.75
C SER A 550 -5.60 6.30 11.90
N LEU A 551 -6.92 6.21 12.09
CA LEU A 551 -7.66 6.85 13.18
C LEU A 551 -8.11 5.80 14.22
N PHE A 552 -8.07 6.14 15.52
CA PHE A 552 -8.43 5.20 16.59
C PHE A 552 -9.83 5.45 17.17
N PHE A 553 -10.50 4.35 17.51
CA PHE A 553 -11.83 4.30 18.14
C PHE A 553 -11.69 4.29 19.67
N ILE A 554 -12.49 5.09 20.38
CA ILE A 554 -12.79 4.85 21.81
C ILE A 554 -14.27 4.45 21.83
N SER A 555 -14.55 3.15 21.93
CA SER A 555 -15.91 2.70 22.23
C SER A 555 -16.12 2.78 23.74
N ARG A 556 -17.37 3.00 24.15
CA ARG A 556 -17.85 2.44 25.41
C ARG A 556 -18.17 0.97 25.20
#